data_AF-A0A8T2DXM5-F1
#
_entry.id   AF-A0A8T2DXM5-F1
#
_cell.length_a   1.000
_cell.length_b   1.000
_cell.length_c   1.000
_cell.angle_alpha   90.00
_cell.angle_beta   90.00
_cell.angle_gamma   90.00
#
_symmetry.space_group_name_H-M   'P 1'
#
loop_
_entity.id
_entity.type
_entity.pdbx_description
1 polymer ?
#
loop_
_entity_poly.entity_id
_entity_poly.type
_entity_poly.pdbx_seq_one_letter_code
_entity_poly.pdbx_strand_id
1 'polypeptide(L)'
;MGAQKKPAAAKVREDSEDLSRQRLQAILLADSFTTQFRPITLERPKVLLPIVNIPMIDYTLAWLESAGIEEIFVFCCAHSSQIIDYLKKSEWYTRPNPNLLVRTIVSHNSTSVGDALRYIYEQQTETSQIQGDFVLVSGDTVSNMPLADLIQQHRDRKKKDEKAIMTMVFKKQSRLGIGSDQLFVAVDPLTKQLLHYEECNSRGGDFCLDKSLLDSTVLVCSDMQDCYIDICSPEVLSLFEDNFDYQHMRRHFVNGLLVDDIMGYKIFTHEIQSSCYAARIDNLRSYDTVSKDIIQRWTYPYVPNIDFSGNRPVKLGRRGIYRASDAVQSHTADVGASTVIGYGTKIGNGGKIYNSVIGNGCCIGSNVVIQGSYIWNNVTIEDGCEIRNAIVCDGVKVRAGAVLQPGVVLSFSVVVGRDFVVPAYSKVSLLQQPTTEDSDEELEYADSSSGTADHSSGLNNLQIESKASELGPDGAGYIWEICDSAHDEEWKHSVVPIPMDKLADITGAMDDDDIEDDIVVPPSGELKSDTDIINTDANDSYGDFEREVEEEFLSAVEKDNKADIVIPLINSHRLAYNMDSADCAGAVFYSMMRLAVKSPHNFCY
;
A
#
# COMPACT_ATOMS: atom_id res chain seq x y z
N MET A 1 63.36 45.63 -15.40
CA MET A 1 62.66 44.66 -14.53
C MET A 1 61.22 45.13 -14.40
N GLY A 2 60.32 44.54 -15.18
CA GLY A 2 58.90 44.87 -15.18
C GLY A 2 58.11 43.72 -14.55
N ALA A 3 57.28 44.05 -13.57
CA ALA A 3 56.39 43.11 -12.89
C ALA A 3 55.15 42.82 -13.74
N GLN A 4 54.82 41.54 -13.92
CA GLN A 4 53.58 41.07 -14.54
C GLN A 4 52.56 40.66 -13.46
N LYS A 5 51.39 41.30 -13.50
CA LYS A 5 50.15 40.87 -12.82
C LYS A 5 49.62 39.58 -13.46
N LYS A 6 49.25 38.58 -12.65
CA LYS A 6 48.39 37.45 -13.04
C LYS A 6 46.96 37.66 -12.49
N PRO A 7 45.90 37.20 -13.18
CA PRO A 7 44.51 37.52 -12.85
C PRO A 7 43.91 36.55 -11.81
N ALA A 8 43.09 37.09 -10.91
CA ALA A 8 42.41 36.40 -9.81
C ALA A 8 40.97 35.93 -10.16
N ALA A 9 40.67 35.69 -11.45
CA ALA A 9 39.29 35.53 -11.92
C ALA A 9 38.76 34.08 -11.97
N ALA A 10 39.58 33.07 -11.69
CA ALA A 10 39.18 31.66 -11.81
C ALA A 10 38.65 31.04 -10.50
N LYS A 11 38.94 31.62 -9.33
CA LYS A 11 38.53 31.06 -8.04
C LYS A 11 37.14 31.49 -7.57
N VAL A 12 36.58 32.57 -8.14
CA VAL A 12 35.30 33.13 -7.70
C VAL A 12 34.09 32.42 -8.35
N ARG A 13 34.30 31.63 -9.41
CA ARG A 13 33.21 30.91 -10.10
C ARG A 13 32.82 29.59 -9.44
N GLU A 14 33.76 28.87 -8.80
CA GLU A 14 33.45 27.65 -8.04
C GLU A 14 32.74 28.00 -6.71
N ASP A 15 33.16 29.07 -6.04
CA ASP A 15 32.55 29.51 -4.77
C ASP A 15 31.08 29.99 -4.91
N SER A 16 30.64 30.36 -6.12
CA SER A 16 29.24 30.78 -6.37
C SER A 16 28.27 29.63 -6.64
N GLU A 17 28.75 28.46 -7.10
CA GLU A 17 27.90 27.28 -7.31
C GLU A 17 27.66 26.48 -6.01
N ASP A 18 28.61 26.53 -5.06
CA ASP A 18 28.48 25.89 -3.75
C ASP A 18 27.48 26.60 -2.81
N LEU A 19 27.20 27.89 -3.03
CA LEU A 19 26.22 28.66 -2.26
C LEU A 19 24.76 28.36 -2.63
N SER A 20 24.52 27.62 -3.73
CA SER A 20 23.18 27.27 -4.24
C SER A 20 22.94 25.77 -4.36
N ARG A 21 23.72 24.93 -3.66
CA ARG A 21 23.46 23.49 -3.65
C ARG A 21 22.21 23.21 -2.81
N GLN A 22 21.07 23.08 -3.48
CA GLN A 22 19.84 22.61 -2.86
C GLN A 22 20.07 21.20 -2.32
N ARG A 23 19.76 21.02 -1.02
CA ARG A 23 19.85 19.71 -0.38
C ARG A 23 18.86 18.77 -1.05
N LEU A 24 19.28 17.53 -1.29
CA LEU A 24 18.36 16.50 -1.76
C LEU A 24 17.45 16.10 -0.62
N GLN A 25 16.15 16.30 -0.83
CA GLN A 25 15.11 16.07 0.17
C GLN A 25 14.27 14.85 -0.22
N ALA A 26 13.80 14.11 0.77
CA ALA A 26 12.83 13.04 0.58
C ALA A 26 11.70 13.13 1.60
N ILE A 27 10.49 12.80 1.15
CA ILE A 27 9.32 12.60 1.99
C ILE A 27 9.09 11.09 2.10
N LEU A 28 9.15 10.58 3.31
CA LEU A 28 8.86 9.19 3.65
C LEU A 28 7.50 9.12 4.32
N LEU A 29 6.52 8.50 3.66
CA LEU A 29 5.20 8.24 4.22
C LEU A 29 5.30 7.00 5.12
N ALA A 30 5.29 7.20 6.44
CA ALA A 30 5.41 6.10 7.41
C ALA A 30 4.09 5.35 7.63
N ASP A 31 2.98 5.90 7.13
CA ASP A 31 1.67 5.29 7.15
C ASP A 31 1.27 4.91 5.72
N SER A 32 0.76 3.69 5.55
CA SER A 32 0.35 3.19 4.24
C SER A 32 -1.13 3.43 3.95
N PHE A 33 -1.93 3.86 4.94
CA PHE A 33 -3.38 4.08 4.83
C PHE A 33 -4.13 2.85 4.29
N THR A 34 -3.63 1.65 4.59
CA THR A 34 -4.18 0.37 4.09
C THR A 34 -4.59 -0.54 5.23
N THR A 35 -5.69 -1.28 5.06
CA THR A 35 -6.22 -2.24 6.04
C THR A 35 -5.74 -3.68 5.83
N GLN A 36 -4.99 -3.98 4.76
CA GLN A 36 -4.56 -5.34 4.35
C GLN A 36 -3.78 -6.12 5.43
N PHE A 37 -3.08 -5.44 6.34
CA PHE A 37 -2.33 -6.05 7.44
C PHE A 37 -3.12 -6.14 8.77
N ARG A 38 -4.40 -5.77 8.81
CA ARG A 38 -5.25 -6.01 10.00
C ARG A 38 -5.35 -7.53 10.25
N PRO A 39 -5.20 -8.03 11.49
CA PRO A 39 -5.26 -7.30 12.77
C PRO A 39 -3.92 -6.75 13.29
N ILE A 40 -2.79 -7.05 12.65
CA ILE A 40 -1.45 -6.70 13.16
C ILE A 40 -1.27 -5.19 13.29
N THR A 41 -1.75 -4.44 12.30
CA THR A 41 -1.56 -2.98 12.23
C THR A 41 -2.34 -2.20 13.29
N LEU A 42 -3.27 -2.82 14.02
CA LEU A 42 -4.01 -2.18 15.11
C LEU A 42 -3.15 -1.92 16.34
N GLU A 43 -2.12 -2.72 16.56
CA GLU A 43 -1.26 -2.61 17.73
C GLU A 43 0.08 -1.93 17.41
N ARG A 44 0.58 -2.12 16.18
CA ARG A 44 1.88 -1.62 15.74
C ARG A 44 1.81 -1.15 14.28
N PRO A 45 2.36 0.03 13.95
CA PRO A 45 2.30 0.55 12.59
C PRO A 45 3.11 -0.33 11.62
N LYS A 46 2.63 -0.41 10.37
CA LYS A 46 3.15 -1.31 9.32
C LYS A 46 4.66 -1.17 9.11
N VAL A 47 5.17 0.05 9.08
CA VAL A 47 6.59 0.32 8.82
C VAL A 47 7.53 -0.16 9.92
N LEU A 48 7.01 -0.40 11.13
CA LEU A 48 7.77 -0.96 12.23
C LEU A 48 7.72 -2.50 12.27
N LEU A 49 6.93 -3.14 11.41
CA LEU A 49 6.87 -4.60 11.35
C LEU A 49 8.22 -5.16 10.86
N PRO A 50 8.74 -6.23 11.47
CA PRO A 50 10.05 -6.75 11.13
C PRO A 50 10.01 -7.55 9.82
N ILE A 51 10.91 -7.24 8.88
CA ILE A 51 11.25 -8.08 7.72
C ILE A 51 12.64 -8.63 7.94
N VAL A 52 12.76 -9.96 8.01
CA VAL A 52 14.04 -10.63 8.31
C VAL A 52 14.70 -10.03 9.58
N ASN A 53 13.90 -9.88 10.63
CA ASN A 53 14.27 -9.35 11.96
C ASN A 53 14.70 -7.88 12.03
N ILE A 54 14.50 -7.10 10.95
CA ILE A 54 14.79 -5.66 10.89
C ILE A 54 13.49 -4.92 10.50
N PRO A 55 13.09 -3.83 11.16
CA PRO A 55 11.90 -3.06 10.78
C PRO A 55 11.94 -2.54 9.33
N MET A 56 10.79 -2.47 8.65
CA MET A 56 10.71 -2.06 7.24
C MET A 56 11.32 -0.68 6.99
N ILE A 57 11.09 0.26 7.92
CA ILE A 57 11.59 1.63 7.84
C ILE A 57 13.12 1.73 7.77
N ASP A 58 13.84 0.78 8.35
CA ASP A 58 15.31 0.84 8.31
C ASP A 58 15.86 0.48 6.93
N TYR A 59 15.15 -0.37 6.17
CA TYR A 59 15.53 -0.67 4.78
C TYR A 59 15.36 0.55 3.88
N THR A 60 14.24 1.28 4.03
CA THR A 60 14.01 2.53 3.28
C THR A 60 15.03 3.59 3.66
N LEU A 61 15.23 3.85 4.96
CA LEU A 61 16.17 4.87 5.43
C LEU A 61 17.62 4.59 4.99
N ALA A 62 18.07 3.33 5.09
CA ALA A 62 19.43 2.96 4.66
C ALA A 62 19.60 3.04 3.13
N TRP A 63 18.53 2.79 2.38
CA TRP A 63 18.53 3.03 0.95
C TRP A 63 18.62 4.52 0.61
N LEU A 64 17.80 5.36 1.22
CA LEU A 64 17.81 6.81 1.01
C LEU A 64 19.15 7.45 1.42
N GLU A 65 19.77 6.98 2.51
CA GLU A 65 21.10 7.41 2.93
C GLU A 65 22.15 7.09 1.85
N SER A 66 22.16 5.85 1.33
CA SER A 66 23.11 5.46 0.29
C SER A 66 22.91 6.21 -1.03
N ALA A 67 21.67 6.62 -1.30
CA ALA A 67 21.29 7.39 -2.47
C ALA A 67 21.81 8.84 -2.41
N GLY A 68 22.34 9.28 -1.27
CA GLY A 68 22.88 10.62 -1.06
C GLY A 68 21.81 11.66 -0.75
N ILE A 69 20.67 11.24 -0.19
CA ILE A 69 19.66 12.17 0.34
C ILE A 69 20.21 12.79 1.62
N GLU A 70 20.02 14.10 1.76
CA GLU A 70 20.58 14.89 2.86
C GLU A 70 19.54 15.20 3.94
N GLU A 71 18.26 15.25 3.59
CA GLU A 71 17.17 15.51 4.53
C GLU A 71 15.95 14.62 4.23
N ILE A 72 15.44 13.92 5.25
CA ILE A 72 14.29 13.02 5.14
C ILE A 72 13.20 13.51 6.10
N PHE A 73 12.01 13.73 5.55
CA PHE A 73 10.79 14.05 6.29
C PHE A 73 9.95 12.78 6.45
N VAL A 74 9.90 12.23 7.65
CA VAL A 74 9.09 11.05 7.99
C VAL A 74 7.72 11.52 8.46
N PHE A 75 6.70 11.33 7.63
CA PHE A 75 5.32 11.66 7.94
C PHE A 75 4.65 10.51 8.68
N CYS A 76 4.12 10.77 9.88
CA CYS A 76 3.49 9.77 10.73
C CYS A 76 2.06 10.22 11.12
N CYS A 77 1.09 9.32 10.98
CA CYS A 77 -0.25 9.49 11.52
C CYS A 77 -0.54 8.42 12.59
N ALA A 78 -0.79 7.18 12.16
CA ALA A 78 -1.01 6.04 13.06
C ALA A 78 0.16 5.80 14.02
N HIS A 79 -0.14 5.67 15.32
CA HIS A 79 0.84 5.33 16.36
C HIS A 79 2.14 6.16 16.28
N SER A 80 2.03 7.45 15.98
CA SER A 80 3.17 8.35 15.76
C SER A 80 4.16 8.33 16.93
N SER A 81 3.67 8.20 18.17
CA SER A 81 4.48 8.03 19.38
C SER A 81 5.44 6.84 19.30
N GLN A 82 4.98 5.68 18.83
CA GLN A 82 5.81 4.48 18.67
C GLN A 82 6.91 4.68 17.62
N ILE A 83 6.58 5.33 16.50
CA ILE A 83 7.54 5.59 15.41
C ILE A 83 8.61 6.58 15.88
N ILE A 84 8.21 7.67 16.53
CA ILE A 84 9.13 8.67 17.08
C ILE A 84 10.03 8.04 18.14
N ASP A 85 9.49 7.23 19.04
CA ASP A 85 10.26 6.54 20.08
C ASP A 85 11.23 5.52 19.48
N TYR A 86 10.83 4.82 18.41
CA TYR A 86 11.72 3.94 17.66
C TYR A 86 12.87 4.73 17.04
N LEU A 87 12.56 5.79 16.29
CA LEU A 87 13.55 6.61 15.61
C LEU A 87 14.52 7.27 16.60
N LYS A 88 14.03 7.79 17.74
CA LYS A 88 14.88 8.34 18.81
C LYS A 88 15.86 7.32 19.40
N LYS A 89 15.45 6.05 19.52
CA LYS A 89 16.31 4.96 20.00
C LYS A 89 17.26 4.45 18.92
N SER A 90 16.87 4.58 17.66
CA SER A 90 17.65 4.13 16.52
C SER A 90 18.91 4.96 16.32
N GLU A 91 19.84 4.41 15.53
CA GLU A 91 21.08 5.10 15.20
C GLU A 91 20.87 6.31 14.30
N TRP A 92 19.72 6.43 13.64
CA TRP A 92 19.36 7.52 12.73
C TRP A 92 19.31 8.89 13.41
N TYR A 93 18.93 8.95 14.70
CA TYR A 93 19.01 10.17 15.51
C TYR A 93 20.28 10.25 16.36
N THR A 94 20.80 9.10 16.80
CA THR A 94 21.87 9.02 17.80
C THR A 94 23.26 9.21 17.20
N ARG A 95 23.48 8.80 15.93
CA ARG A 95 24.67 9.14 15.18
C ARG A 95 24.43 10.51 14.54
N PRO A 96 25.13 11.59 14.94
CA PRO A 96 25.12 12.82 14.17
C PRO A 96 25.89 12.55 12.88
N ASN A 97 25.23 11.94 11.89
CA ASN A 97 25.78 11.87 10.55
C ASN A 97 25.65 13.28 9.97
N PRO A 98 26.75 14.01 9.70
CA PRO A 98 26.68 15.40 9.24
C PRO A 98 25.98 15.54 7.87
N ASN A 99 25.75 14.42 7.19
CA ASN A 99 25.23 14.34 5.84
C ASN A 99 23.75 13.94 5.75
N LEU A 100 23.12 13.49 6.84
CA LEU A 100 21.71 13.04 6.81
C LEU A 100 20.94 13.57 8.01
N LEU A 101 19.84 14.26 7.75
CA LEU A 101 18.96 14.82 8.77
C LEU A 101 17.55 14.23 8.66
N VAL A 102 17.11 13.55 9.70
CA VAL A 102 15.77 12.94 9.76
C VAL A 102 14.85 13.82 10.63
N ARG A 103 13.73 14.28 10.06
CA ARG A 103 12.68 15.04 10.75
C ARG A 103 11.38 14.26 10.72
N THR A 104 10.69 14.19 11.84
CA THR A 104 9.36 13.59 11.93
C THR A 104 8.29 14.68 11.86
N ILE A 105 7.32 14.52 10.98
CA ILE A 105 6.11 15.35 10.90
C ILE A 105 4.95 14.49 11.40
N VAL A 106 4.17 15.02 12.34
CA VAL A 106 3.06 14.30 12.95
C VAL A 106 1.77 15.02 12.62
N SER A 107 0.80 14.26 12.12
CA SER A 107 -0.59 14.69 11.97
C SER A 107 -1.50 13.67 12.64
N HIS A 108 -2.62 14.11 13.20
CA HIS A 108 -3.62 13.23 13.81
C HIS A 108 -4.89 13.11 12.95
N ASN A 109 -5.05 13.97 11.94
CA ASN A 109 -6.30 14.11 11.17
C ASN A 109 -6.14 13.66 9.71
N SER A 110 -4.97 13.13 9.34
CA SER A 110 -4.72 12.71 7.97
C SER A 110 -5.18 11.27 7.77
N THR A 111 -6.23 11.09 6.99
CA THR A 111 -6.77 9.77 6.62
C THR A 111 -6.21 9.28 5.28
N SER A 112 -5.74 10.19 4.43
CA SER A 112 -5.23 9.90 3.09
C SER A 112 -3.82 10.42 2.83
N VAL A 113 -3.20 9.91 1.75
CA VAL A 113 -1.91 10.42 1.26
C VAL A 113 -2.04 11.87 0.80
N GLY A 114 -3.16 12.24 0.18
CA GLY A 114 -3.45 13.62 -0.23
C GLY A 114 -3.44 14.58 0.96
N ASP A 115 -4.13 14.22 2.04
CA ASP A 115 -4.17 15.04 3.26
C ASP A 115 -2.79 15.15 3.91
N ALA A 116 -1.99 14.09 3.86
CA ALA A 116 -0.61 14.13 4.33
C ALA A 116 0.23 15.15 3.53
N LEU A 117 0.11 15.16 2.21
CA LEU A 117 0.85 16.09 1.35
C LEU A 117 0.39 17.54 1.49
N ARG A 118 -0.92 17.78 1.63
CA ARG A 118 -1.48 19.11 1.96
C ARG A 118 -0.98 19.61 3.30
N TYR A 119 -1.05 18.77 4.33
CA TYR A 119 -0.54 19.12 5.65
C TYR A 119 0.97 19.43 5.61
N ILE A 120 1.73 18.64 4.86
CA ILE A 120 3.15 18.93 4.64
C ILE A 120 3.31 20.30 3.99
N TYR A 121 2.55 20.62 2.94
CA TYR A 121 2.58 21.89 2.24
C TYR A 121 2.25 23.09 3.15
N GLU A 122 1.17 23.02 3.95
CA GLU A 122 0.80 24.04 4.94
C GLU A 122 1.93 24.31 5.95
N GLN A 123 2.58 23.25 6.44
CA GLN A 123 3.68 23.34 7.40
C GLN A 123 4.98 23.88 6.79
N GLN A 124 5.13 23.89 5.45
CA GLN A 124 6.32 24.47 4.79
C GLN A 124 6.47 25.96 5.04
N THR A 125 5.37 26.65 5.36
CA THR A 125 5.35 28.09 5.61
C THR A 125 6.00 28.50 6.94
N GLU A 126 6.13 27.58 7.90
CA GLU A 126 6.55 27.93 9.26
C GLU A 126 7.90 27.33 9.72
N THR A 127 8.30 26.11 9.28
CA THR A 127 9.50 25.47 9.87
C THR A 127 10.38 24.58 8.98
N SER A 128 9.97 24.17 7.77
CA SER A 128 10.81 23.32 6.89
C SER A 128 10.39 23.46 5.43
N GLN A 129 11.18 24.19 4.64
CA GLN A 129 10.85 24.47 3.25
C GLN A 129 11.38 23.36 2.33
N ILE A 130 10.50 22.72 1.58
CA ILE A 130 10.89 21.89 0.44
C ILE A 130 11.21 22.84 -0.71
N GLN A 131 12.50 23.01 -1.00
CA GLN A 131 12.98 24.08 -1.90
C GLN A 131 13.23 23.61 -3.34
N GLY A 132 13.16 22.32 -3.60
CA GLY A 132 13.44 21.74 -4.91
C GLY A 132 12.79 20.38 -5.11
N ASP A 133 13.21 19.68 -6.17
CA ASP A 133 12.73 18.34 -6.48
C ASP A 133 13.02 17.40 -5.30
N PHE A 134 12.00 16.65 -4.90
CA PHE A 134 12.04 15.75 -3.75
C PHE A 134 11.64 14.34 -4.15
N VAL A 135 12.07 13.38 -3.35
CA VAL A 135 11.75 11.97 -3.55
C VAL A 135 10.59 11.61 -2.62
N LEU A 136 9.47 11.14 -3.16
CA LEU A 136 8.34 10.64 -2.40
C LEU A 136 8.39 9.11 -2.37
N VAL A 137 8.48 8.54 -1.17
CA VAL A 137 8.61 7.09 -0.94
C VAL A 137 7.72 6.66 0.21
N SER A 138 7.15 5.47 0.10
CA SER A 138 6.45 4.80 1.20
C SER A 138 7.43 4.06 2.11
N GLY A 139 7.20 4.07 3.42
CA GLY A 139 8.09 3.48 4.43
C GLY A 139 8.20 1.94 4.40
N ASP A 140 7.38 1.28 3.56
CA ASP A 140 7.30 -0.17 3.35
C ASP A 140 8.02 -0.66 2.07
N THR A 141 8.82 0.20 1.42
CA THR A 141 9.55 -0.12 0.19
C THR A 141 10.97 -0.63 0.44
N VAL A 142 11.39 -1.72 -0.20
CA VAL A 142 12.78 -2.19 -0.15
C VAL A 142 13.40 -2.02 -1.53
N SER A 143 14.51 -1.27 -1.61
CA SER A 143 15.20 -0.99 -2.87
C SER A 143 16.71 -0.92 -2.70
N ASN A 144 17.44 -1.22 -3.78
CA ASN A 144 18.88 -0.99 -3.90
C ASN A 144 19.25 -0.20 -5.17
N MET A 145 18.28 0.43 -5.82
CA MET A 145 18.51 1.18 -7.06
C MET A 145 19.32 2.46 -6.81
N PRO A 146 20.23 2.85 -7.73
CA PRO A 146 20.93 4.12 -7.64
C PRO A 146 20.00 5.29 -7.98
N LEU A 147 19.58 6.05 -6.97
CA LEU A 147 18.63 7.14 -7.13
C LEU A 147 19.24 8.40 -7.78
N ALA A 148 20.55 8.60 -7.64
CA ALA A 148 21.25 9.78 -8.16
C ALA A 148 21.10 9.93 -9.68
N ASP A 149 21.21 8.83 -10.43
CA ASP A 149 21.05 8.82 -11.88
C ASP A 149 19.62 9.19 -12.28
N LEU A 150 18.63 8.75 -11.49
CA LEU A 150 17.23 9.04 -11.73
C LEU A 150 16.89 10.51 -11.46
N ILE A 151 17.39 11.07 -10.36
CA ILE A 151 17.23 12.50 -10.03
C ILE A 151 17.85 13.36 -11.14
N GLN A 152 19.03 12.99 -11.64
CA GLN A 152 19.68 13.71 -12.72
C GLN A 152 18.86 13.65 -14.03
N GLN A 153 18.34 12.46 -14.38
CA GLN A 153 17.44 12.31 -15.53
C GLN A 153 16.18 13.15 -15.39
N HIS A 154 15.57 13.20 -14.20
CA HIS A 154 14.40 14.03 -13.93
C HIS A 154 14.72 15.52 -14.12
N ARG A 155 15.83 16.00 -13.54
CA ARG A 155 16.29 17.38 -13.70
C ARG A 155 16.57 17.75 -15.16
N ASP A 156 17.18 16.85 -15.92
CA ASP A 156 17.46 17.08 -17.34
C ASP A 156 16.18 17.08 -18.21
N ARG A 157 15.16 16.31 -17.82
CA ARG A 157 13.82 16.37 -18.43
C ARG A 157 13.13 17.69 -18.10
N LYS A 158 13.13 18.09 -16.83
CA LYS A 158 12.53 19.35 -16.36
C LYS A 158 13.17 20.59 -17.00
N LYS A 159 14.48 20.55 -17.26
CA LYS A 159 15.18 21.61 -18.03
C LYS A 159 14.74 21.69 -19.50
N LYS A 160 14.27 20.59 -20.10
CA LYS A 160 13.78 20.56 -21.48
C LYS A 160 12.30 20.90 -21.56
N ASP A 161 11.52 20.43 -20.58
CA ASP A 161 10.09 20.64 -20.46
C ASP A 161 9.75 20.97 -19.01
N GLU A 162 9.42 22.24 -18.74
CA GLU A 162 9.04 22.70 -17.41
C GLU A 162 7.78 22.01 -16.88
N LYS A 163 6.98 21.40 -17.77
CA LYS A 163 5.77 20.65 -17.39
C LYS A 163 6.05 19.22 -16.91
N ALA A 164 7.32 18.80 -16.83
CA ALA A 164 7.71 17.50 -16.30
C ALA A 164 7.67 17.49 -14.76
N ILE A 165 6.51 17.17 -14.19
CA ILE A 165 6.28 17.28 -12.74
C ILE A 165 6.71 16.05 -11.94
N MET A 166 6.57 14.85 -12.52
CA MET A 166 6.75 13.61 -11.78
C MET A 166 7.47 12.56 -12.62
N THR A 167 8.31 11.75 -11.99
CA THR A 167 8.91 10.56 -12.58
C THR A 167 8.67 9.35 -11.69
N MET A 168 7.87 8.40 -12.20
CA MET A 168 7.50 7.15 -11.54
C MET A 168 8.48 6.04 -11.88
N VAL A 169 8.76 5.18 -10.90
CA VAL A 169 9.69 4.05 -11.05
C VAL A 169 8.93 2.73 -11.15
N PHE A 170 9.20 2.00 -12.23
CA PHE A 170 8.64 0.66 -12.45
C PHE A 170 9.74 -0.40 -12.51
N LYS A 171 9.41 -1.59 -12.01
CA LYS A 171 10.23 -2.79 -12.14
C LYS A 171 9.61 -3.74 -13.13
N LYS A 172 10.39 -4.21 -14.10
CA LYS A 172 9.94 -5.26 -15.02
C LYS A 172 9.90 -6.61 -14.30
N GLN A 173 8.78 -7.29 -14.38
CA GLN A 173 8.55 -8.59 -13.76
C GLN A 173 8.50 -9.69 -14.82
N SER A 174 9.42 -10.66 -14.75
CA SER A 174 9.47 -11.78 -15.71
C SER A 174 8.35 -12.81 -15.54
N ARG A 175 7.63 -12.79 -14.40
CA ARG A 175 6.53 -13.71 -14.12
C ARG A 175 5.30 -12.89 -13.79
N LEU A 176 4.20 -13.07 -14.52
CA LEU A 176 2.90 -12.52 -14.12
C LEU A 176 2.67 -12.94 -12.65
N GLY A 177 2.69 -11.96 -11.75
CA GLY A 177 2.44 -12.20 -10.33
C GLY A 177 0.98 -12.59 -10.17
N ILE A 178 0.67 -13.89 -10.25
CA ILE A 178 -0.70 -14.37 -10.07
C ILE A 178 -1.14 -14.03 -8.64
N GLY A 179 -1.94 -12.98 -8.46
CA GLY A 179 -2.56 -12.62 -7.18
C GLY A 179 -2.17 -11.25 -6.59
N SER A 180 -1.40 -10.43 -7.29
CA SER A 180 -1.32 -8.98 -7.03
C SER A 180 -2.05 -8.24 -8.14
N ASP A 181 -2.55 -7.03 -7.85
CA ASP A 181 -3.26 -6.16 -8.79
C ASP A 181 -2.55 -6.15 -10.15
N GLN A 182 -3.30 -6.49 -11.21
CA GLN A 182 -2.75 -6.44 -12.56
C GLN A 182 -2.69 -4.98 -12.97
N LEU A 183 -1.46 -4.48 -13.06
CA LEU A 183 -1.20 -3.12 -13.50
C LEU A 183 -1.09 -3.07 -15.03
N PHE A 184 -1.90 -2.23 -15.66
CA PHE A 184 -1.79 -1.90 -17.06
C PHE A 184 -1.22 -0.48 -17.20
N VAL A 185 -0.09 -0.36 -17.89
CA VAL A 185 0.57 0.93 -18.12
C VAL A 185 0.74 1.13 -19.62
N ALA A 186 0.29 2.28 -20.12
CA ALA A 186 0.57 2.71 -21.48
C ALA A 186 1.64 3.81 -21.47
N VAL A 187 2.74 3.58 -22.18
CA VAL A 187 3.91 4.48 -22.19
C VAL A 187 4.31 4.78 -23.64
N ASP A 188 4.74 6.02 -23.90
CA ASP A 188 5.43 6.34 -25.16
C ASP A 188 6.87 5.78 -25.11
N PRO A 189 7.27 4.87 -26.02
CA PRO A 189 8.59 4.23 -26.00
C PRO A 189 9.75 5.20 -26.21
N LEU A 190 9.54 6.35 -26.87
CA LEU A 190 10.61 7.30 -27.17
C LEU A 190 10.84 8.29 -26.02
N THR A 191 9.77 8.90 -25.54
CA THR A 191 9.85 9.91 -24.47
C THR A 191 9.83 9.30 -23.08
N LYS A 192 9.36 8.06 -22.95
CA LYS A 192 9.00 7.40 -21.69
C LYS A 192 7.95 8.19 -20.90
N GLN A 193 7.06 8.89 -21.61
CA GLN A 193 5.92 9.57 -20.99
C GLN A 193 4.82 8.55 -20.68
N LEU A 194 4.23 8.67 -19.50
CA LEU A 194 3.04 7.91 -19.11
C LEU A 194 1.81 8.50 -19.81
N LEU A 195 1.02 7.64 -20.46
CA LEU A 195 -0.19 8.03 -21.18
C LEU A 195 -1.46 7.50 -20.51
N HIS A 196 -1.42 6.28 -20.00
CA HIS A 196 -2.54 5.65 -19.29
C HIS A 196 -2.01 4.81 -18.13
N TYR A 197 -2.73 4.82 -17.02
CA TYR A 197 -2.44 4.06 -15.82
C TYR A 197 -3.73 3.45 -15.28
N GLU A 198 -3.76 2.12 -15.12
CA GLU A 198 -4.93 1.45 -14.58
C GLU A 198 -4.54 0.24 -13.75
N GLU A 199 -5.03 0.21 -12.50
CA GLU A 199 -4.92 -0.93 -11.59
C GLU A 199 -6.20 -1.75 -11.70
N CYS A 200 -6.09 -2.99 -12.19
CA CYS A 200 -7.23 -3.89 -12.31
C CYS A 200 -7.24 -4.90 -11.16
N ASN A 201 -8.25 -4.78 -10.29
CA ASN A 201 -8.45 -5.67 -9.14
C ASN A 201 -9.20 -6.96 -9.51
N SER A 202 -9.83 -7.00 -10.69
CA SER A 202 -10.71 -8.10 -11.13
C SER A 202 -10.09 -8.86 -12.30
N ARG A 203 -9.98 -10.20 -12.16
CA ARG A 203 -9.53 -11.09 -13.24
C ARG A 203 -10.61 -11.20 -14.33
N GLY A 204 -10.71 -10.18 -15.18
CA GLY A 204 -11.66 -10.14 -16.29
C GLY A 204 -12.21 -8.75 -16.63
N GLY A 205 -11.53 -7.67 -16.25
CA GLY A 205 -11.91 -6.32 -16.70
C GLY A 205 -11.52 -6.09 -18.16
N ASP A 206 -12.44 -5.53 -18.93
CA ASP A 206 -12.12 -4.96 -20.23
C ASP A 206 -11.21 -3.73 -20.02
N PHE A 207 -10.13 -3.63 -20.80
CA PHE A 207 -9.22 -2.50 -20.75
C PHE A 207 -9.70 -1.40 -21.70
N CYS A 208 -10.05 -0.24 -21.15
CA CYS A 208 -10.54 0.90 -21.93
C CYS A 208 -9.42 1.92 -22.10
N LEU A 209 -8.88 1.99 -23.32
CA LEU A 209 -7.94 3.04 -23.70
C LEU A 209 -8.66 4.13 -24.49
N ASP A 210 -8.41 5.39 -24.15
CA ASP A 210 -8.93 6.51 -24.91
C ASP A 210 -8.38 6.53 -26.33
N LYS A 211 -9.28 6.71 -27.29
CA LYS A 211 -8.97 6.73 -28.72
C LYS A 211 -8.01 7.86 -29.11
N SER A 212 -8.00 8.96 -28.36
CA SER A 212 -7.09 10.09 -28.54
C SER A 212 -5.61 9.71 -28.38
N LEU A 213 -5.31 8.66 -27.61
CA LEU A 213 -3.94 8.20 -27.36
C LEU A 213 -3.36 7.39 -28.53
N LEU A 214 -4.20 6.89 -29.45
CA LEU A 214 -3.78 6.06 -30.59
C LEU A 214 -3.14 6.85 -31.73
N ASP A 215 -3.14 8.18 -31.67
CA ASP A 215 -2.48 9.03 -32.67
C ASP A 215 -0.94 8.95 -32.59
N SER A 216 -0.41 8.45 -31.47
CA SER A 216 1.03 8.27 -31.20
C SER A 216 1.40 6.80 -31.05
N THR A 217 2.71 6.49 -31.10
CA THR A 217 3.18 5.12 -30.79
C THR A 217 3.02 4.84 -29.31
N VAL A 218 2.12 3.92 -28.96
CA VAL A 218 1.85 3.52 -27.58
C VAL A 218 2.36 2.11 -27.32
N LEU A 219 3.10 1.94 -26.24
CA LEU A 219 3.53 0.64 -25.72
C LEU A 219 2.68 0.33 -24.47
N VAL A 220 1.83 -0.69 -24.56
CA VAL A 220 1.05 -1.18 -23.42
C VAL A 220 1.81 -2.32 -22.75
N CYS A 221 2.09 -2.17 -21.46
CA CYS A 221 2.82 -3.14 -20.65
C CYS A 221 1.97 -3.63 -19.49
N SER A 222 1.89 -4.94 -19.34
CA SER A 222 1.26 -5.63 -18.19
C SER A 222 2.28 -6.35 -17.30
N ASP A 223 3.56 -6.31 -17.67
CA ASP A 223 4.68 -6.94 -16.98
C ASP A 223 5.42 -5.96 -16.05
N MET A 224 4.86 -4.78 -15.80
CA MET A 224 5.43 -3.78 -14.91
C MET A 224 4.83 -3.87 -13.50
N GLN A 225 5.70 -3.79 -12.49
CA GLN A 225 5.33 -3.67 -11.08
C GLN A 225 5.65 -2.25 -10.60
N ASP A 226 4.67 -1.59 -9.98
CA ASP A 226 4.88 -0.29 -9.34
C ASP A 226 5.67 -0.44 -8.02
N CYS A 227 6.67 0.40 -7.85
CA CYS A 227 7.54 0.42 -6.67
C CYS A 227 7.17 1.50 -5.67
N TYR A 228 6.23 2.40 -5.98
CA TYR A 228 5.85 3.56 -5.15
C TYR A 228 7.07 4.41 -4.74
N ILE A 229 7.95 4.62 -5.71
CA ILE A 229 9.08 5.53 -5.62
C ILE A 229 8.85 6.58 -6.70
N ASP A 230 8.58 7.81 -6.28
CA ASP A 230 8.32 8.92 -7.19
C ASP A 230 9.34 10.03 -6.95
N ILE A 231 9.85 10.59 -8.04
CA ILE A 231 10.56 11.88 -7.98
C ILE A 231 9.57 12.94 -8.39
N CYS A 232 9.28 13.83 -7.44
CA CYS A 232 8.29 14.86 -7.59
C CYS A 232 8.94 16.23 -7.58
N SER A 233 8.40 17.11 -8.40
CA SER A 233 8.66 18.53 -8.33
C SER A 233 7.76 19.19 -7.28
N PRO A 234 8.14 20.33 -6.67
CA PRO A 234 7.34 21.01 -5.64
C PRO A 234 5.93 21.40 -6.09
N GLU A 235 5.71 21.57 -7.40
CA GLU A 235 4.41 21.85 -8.02
C GLU A 235 3.38 20.74 -7.73
N VAL A 236 3.83 19.51 -7.47
CA VAL A 236 2.95 18.41 -7.05
C VAL A 236 2.23 18.77 -5.75
N LEU A 237 2.92 19.37 -4.79
CA LEU A 237 2.32 19.72 -3.50
C LEU A 237 1.24 20.81 -3.65
N SER A 238 1.49 21.82 -4.50
CA SER A 238 0.48 22.84 -4.80
C SER A 238 -0.75 22.25 -5.50
N LEU A 239 -0.58 21.23 -6.34
CA LEU A 239 -1.71 20.58 -7.01
C LEU A 239 -2.60 19.81 -6.04
N PHE A 240 -2.04 19.23 -4.98
CA PHE A 240 -2.80 18.59 -3.91
C PHE A 240 -3.56 19.60 -3.05
N GLU A 241 -3.02 20.81 -2.86
CA GLU A 241 -3.68 21.92 -2.18
C GLU A 241 -4.87 22.45 -3.00
N ASP A 242 -4.67 22.63 -4.31
CA ASP A 242 -5.71 23.16 -5.21
C ASP A 242 -6.85 22.15 -5.43
N ASN A 243 -6.55 20.84 -5.44
CA ASN A 243 -7.51 19.77 -5.71
C ASN A 243 -7.74 18.88 -4.47
N PHE A 244 -8.83 19.16 -3.74
CA PHE A 244 -9.19 18.44 -2.52
C PHE A 244 -9.66 16.99 -2.77
N ASP A 245 -10.05 16.65 -4.00
CA ASP A 245 -10.56 15.32 -4.35
C ASP A 245 -9.45 14.25 -4.47
N TYR A 246 -8.19 14.67 -4.56
CA TYR A 246 -7.05 13.76 -4.67
C TYR A 246 -6.65 13.17 -3.32
N GLN A 247 -7.28 12.05 -2.95
CA GLN A 247 -6.93 11.28 -1.75
C GLN A 247 -5.79 10.26 -2.00
N HIS A 248 -5.84 9.54 -3.12
CA HIS A 248 -4.86 8.53 -3.50
C HIS A 248 -3.92 9.01 -4.62
N MET A 249 -2.62 8.75 -4.47
CA MET A 249 -1.60 9.16 -5.44
C MET A 249 -1.78 8.53 -6.83
N ARG A 250 -2.08 7.23 -6.91
CA ARG A 250 -2.22 6.51 -8.19
C ARG A 250 -3.61 6.68 -8.78
N ARG A 251 -4.63 6.25 -8.04
CA ARG A 251 -6.02 6.22 -8.52
C ARG A 251 -6.60 7.60 -8.85
N HIS A 252 -6.29 8.63 -8.05
CA HIS A 252 -6.90 9.95 -8.22
C HIS A 252 -5.91 10.92 -8.86
N PHE A 253 -4.70 11.07 -8.31
CA PHE A 253 -3.76 12.08 -8.80
C PHE A 253 -3.14 11.74 -10.16
N VAL A 254 -2.59 10.54 -10.36
CA VAL A 254 -2.04 10.14 -11.67
C VAL A 254 -3.12 10.14 -12.74
N ASN A 255 -4.27 9.50 -12.47
CA ASN A 255 -5.36 9.44 -13.45
C ASN A 255 -5.97 10.82 -13.72
N GLY A 256 -6.15 11.64 -12.69
CA GLY A 256 -6.62 13.03 -12.85
C GLY A 256 -5.68 13.85 -13.74
N LEU A 257 -4.38 13.75 -13.52
CA LEU A 257 -3.39 14.46 -14.34
C LEU A 257 -3.29 13.95 -15.78
N LEU A 258 -3.59 12.68 -16.03
CA LEU A 258 -3.60 12.12 -17.39
C LEU A 258 -4.84 12.55 -18.18
N VAL A 259 -5.97 12.78 -17.50
CA VAL A 259 -7.22 13.29 -18.09
C VAL A 259 -7.22 14.82 -18.21
N ASP A 260 -6.44 15.52 -17.38
CA ASP A 260 -6.39 16.98 -17.34
C ASP A 260 -5.70 17.61 -18.57
N ASP A 261 -6.52 18.08 -19.51
CA ASP A 261 -6.06 18.81 -20.70
C ASP A 261 -5.62 20.27 -20.42
N ILE A 262 -5.98 20.83 -19.26
CA ILE A 262 -5.85 22.27 -18.99
C ILE A 262 -4.41 22.67 -18.66
N MET A 263 -3.80 22.00 -17.68
CA MET A 263 -2.44 22.33 -17.24
C MET A 263 -1.37 21.70 -18.15
N GLY A 264 -1.66 20.52 -18.72
CA GLY A 264 -0.79 19.78 -19.61
C GLY A 264 0.51 19.30 -18.94
N TYR A 265 0.44 19.02 -17.64
CA TYR A 265 1.56 18.44 -16.90
C TYR A 265 1.84 17.01 -17.38
N LYS A 266 3.11 16.61 -17.33
CA LYS A 266 3.56 15.32 -17.85
C LYS A 266 4.21 14.48 -16.77
N ILE A 267 3.80 13.22 -16.74
CA ILE A 267 4.38 12.19 -15.88
C ILE A 267 5.27 11.31 -16.75
N PHE A 268 6.49 11.06 -16.28
CA PHE A 268 7.44 10.19 -16.96
C PHE A 268 7.65 8.89 -16.19
N THR A 269 8.04 7.84 -16.90
CA THR A 269 8.36 6.55 -16.32
C THR A 269 9.86 6.28 -16.39
N HIS A 270 10.35 5.50 -15.44
CA HIS A 270 11.69 4.95 -15.45
C HIS A 270 11.65 3.47 -15.10
N GLU A 271 12.11 2.65 -16.02
CA GLU A 271 12.24 1.21 -15.84
C GLU A 271 13.56 0.87 -15.16
N ILE A 272 13.49 0.11 -14.07
CA ILE A 272 14.66 -0.37 -13.34
C ILE A 272 15.40 -1.42 -14.16
N GLN A 273 16.73 -1.30 -14.23
CA GLN A 273 17.60 -2.29 -14.85
C GLN A 273 17.53 -3.64 -14.10
N SER A 274 17.61 -4.75 -14.83
CA SER A 274 17.48 -6.12 -14.26
C SER A 274 18.47 -6.48 -13.15
N SER A 275 19.54 -5.69 -12.95
CA SER A 275 20.50 -5.86 -11.85
C SER A 275 20.07 -5.25 -10.52
N CYS A 276 19.08 -4.36 -10.54
CA CYS A 276 18.59 -3.64 -9.38
C CYS A 276 17.23 -4.20 -8.95
N TYR A 277 16.94 -4.06 -7.67
CA TYR A 277 15.73 -4.52 -7.03
C TYR A 277 15.02 -3.33 -6.39
N ALA A 278 13.73 -3.21 -6.64
CA ALA A 278 12.81 -2.40 -5.86
C ALA A 278 11.49 -3.15 -5.74
N ALA A 279 10.88 -3.14 -4.56
CA ALA A 279 9.56 -3.70 -4.34
C ALA A 279 8.92 -3.06 -3.12
N ARG A 280 7.61 -2.83 -3.20
CA ARG A 280 6.78 -2.42 -2.07
C ARG A 280 6.12 -3.64 -1.43
N ILE A 281 5.93 -3.57 -0.11
CA ILE A 281 5.18 -4.58 0.63
C ILE A 281 3.76 -4.07 0.85
N ASP A 282 2.87 -4.34 -0.08
CA ASP A 282 1.42 -4.10 0.00
C ASP A 282 0.70 -5.17 0.85
N ASN A 283 0.95 -6.44 0.53
CA ASN A 283 0.22 -7.63 0.95
C ASN A 283 1.10 -8.61 1.74
N LEU A 284 0.46 -9.58 2.41
CA LEU A 284 1.18 -10.68 3.09
C LEU A 284 2.02 -11.52 2.13
N ARG A 285 1.62 -11.61 0.86
CA ARG A 285 2.36 -12.31 -0.18
C ARG A 285 3.61 -11.57 -0.63
N SER A 286 3.52 -10.25 -0.81
CA SER A 286 4.70 -9.46 -1.14
C SER A 286 5.66 -9.43 0.04
N TYR A 287 5.15 -9.44 1.28
CA TYR A 287 5.97 -9.65 2.47
C TYR A 287 6.75 -10.98 2.41
N ASP A 288 6.12 -12.09 2.04
CA ASP A 288 6.79 -13.40 1.87
C ASP A 288 7.81 -13.38 0.72
N THR A 289 7.47 -12.77 -0.41
CA THR A 289 8.32 -12.68 -1.61
C THR A 289 9.56 -11.83 -1.33
N VAL A 290 9.37 -10.62 -0.80
CA VAL A 290 10.45 -9.69 -0.47
C VAL A 290 11.35 -10.28 0.62
N SER A 291 10.78 -10.98 1.62
CA SER A 291 11.57 -11.68 2.64
C SER A 291 12.48 -12.74 2.03
N LYS A 292 11.96 -13.55 1.08
CA LYS A 292 12.76 -14.55 0.36
C LYS A 292 13.84 -13.88 -0.51
N ASP A 293 13.52 -12.78 -1.16
CA ASP A 293 14.45 -12.05 -2.02
C ASP A 293 15.60 -11.43 -1.22
N ILE A 294 15.32 -10.91 -0.02
CA ILE A 294 16.34 -10.43 0.94
C ILE A 294 17.24 -11.59 1.40
N ILE A 295 16.66 -12.74 1.76
CA ILE A 295 17.41 -13.93 2.19
C ILE A 295 18.32 -14.43 1.05
N GLN A 296 17.82 -14.42 -0.18
CA GLN A 296 18.55 -14.78 -1.40
C GLN A 296 19.55 -13.71 -1.87
N ARG A 297 19.57 -12.53 -1.23
CA ARG A 297 20.49 -11.41 -1.48
C ARG A 297 20.26 -10.66 -2.79
N TRP A 298 19.03 -10.63 -3.28
CA TRP A 298 18.67 -9.76 -4.42
C TRP A 298 18.77 -8.27 -4.05
N THR A 299 18.61 -7.95 -2.76
CA THR A 299 18.64 -6.59 -2.20
C THR A 299 20.02 -6.12 -1.75
N TYR A 300 21.12 -6.78 -2.17
CA TYR A 300 22.47 -6.38 -1.77
C TYR A 300 22.72 -4.90 -2.11
N PRO A 301 23.22 -4.06 -1.19
CA PRO A 301 23.89 -4.39 0.10
C PRO A 301 22.98 -4.54 1.33
N TYR A 302 21.66 -4.30 1.24
CA TYR A 302 20.71 -4.38 2.36
C TYR A 302 20.33 -5.82 2.68
N VAL A 303 21.26 -6.51 3.33
CA VAL A 303 21.12 -7.90 3.75
C VAL A 303 21.46 -8.03 5.24
N PRO A 304 20.86 -8.98 5.99
CA PRO A 304 21.05 -9.11 7.45
C PRO A 304 22.50 -9.37 7.91
N ASN A 305 23.40 -9.70 6.98
CA ASN A 305 24.83 -9.92 7.25
C ASN A 305 25.65 -8.63 7.27
N ILE A 306 25.09 -7.53 6.75
CA ILE A 306 25.70 -6.20 6.78
C ILE A 306 24.97 -5.39 7.84
N ASP A 307 25.73 -4.71 8.70
CA ASP A 307 25.15 -3.81 9.69
C ASP A 307 24.82 -2.47 9.02
N PHE A 308 23.53 -2.22 8.82
CA PHE A 308 23.00 -0.95 8.34
C PHE A 308 21.94 -0.34 9.28
N SER A 309 21.38 -1.12 10.20
CA SER A 309 20.33 -0.67 11.13
C SER A 309 20.82 -0.56 12.59
N GLY A 310 22.13 -0.62 12.83
CA GLY A 310 22.71 -0.68 14.17
C GLY A 310 22.54 -2.03 14.87
N ASN A 311 22.09 -3.05 14.13
CA ASN A 311 21.95 -4.40 14.61
C ASN A 311 23.26 -5.17 14.39
N ARG A 312 23.60 -6.06 15.33
CA ARG A 312 24.76 -6.92 15.16
C ARG A 312 24.64 -7.68 13.82
N PRO A 313 25.73 -7.84 13.05
CA PRO A 313 25.68 -8.56 11.80
C PRO A 313 25.48 -10.05 12.04
N VAL A 314 24.54 -10.63 11.31
CA VAL A 314 24.22 -12.06 11.38
C VAL A 314 25.15 -12.84 10.47
N LYS A 315 25.80 -13.91 10.96
CA LYS A 315 26.75 -14.69 10.15
C LYS A 315 26.02 -15.48 9.07
N LEU A 316 26.48 -15.37 7.82
CA LEU A 316 26.02 -16.20 6.73
C LEU A 316 26.66 -17.61 6.76
N GLY A 317 25.83 -18.65 6.78
CA GLY A 317 26.18 -20.04 6.56
C GLY A 317 25.95 -20.51 5.11
N ARG A 318 26.20 -21.80 4.85
CA ARG A 318 25.93 -22.41 3.53
C ARG A 318 24.41 -22.48 3.28
N ARG A 319 24.00 -22.41 2.00
CA ARG A 319 22.58 -22.49 1.57
C ARG A 319 21.68 -21.37 2.10
N GLY A 320 22.21 -20.15 2.24
CA GLY A 320 21.40 -18.98 2.63
C GLY A 320 20.92 -18.99 4.08
N ILE A 321 21.61 -19.71 4.97
CA ILE A 321 21.26 -19.76 6.39
C ILE A 321 21.90 -18.58 7.10
N TYR A 322 21.11 -17.78 7.81
CA TYR A 322 21.61 -16.68 8.64
C TYR A 322 21.55 -17.08 10.11
N ARG A 323 22.68 -16.99 10.82
CA ARG A 323 22.79 -17.37 12.23
C ARG A 323 23.35 -16.25 13.09
N ALA A 324 22.58 -15.83 14.08
CA ALA A 324 23.07 -14.95 15.13
C ALA A 324 24.16 -15.66 15.96
N SER A 325 25.11 -14.90 16.48
CA SER A 325 26.23 -15.44 17.28
C SER A 325 25.79 -16.15 18.56
N ASP A 326 24.68 -15.70 19.13
CA ASP A 326 24.24 -16.06 20.48
C ASP A 326 23.11 -17.12 20.46
N ALA A 327 22.76 -17.63 19.29
CA ALA A 327 21.71 -18.63 19.12
C ALA A 327 22.19 -20.01 19.62
N VAL A 328 21.39 -20.65 20.48
CA VAL A 328 21.67 -21.98 21.04
C VAL A 328 20.85 -23.00 20.27
N GLN A 329 21.54 -23.89 19.56
CA GLN A 329 20.92 -24.97 18.78
C GLN A 329 21.30 -26.32 19.38
N SER A 330 20.32 -27.23 19.50
CA SER A 330 20.62 -28.63 19.84
C SER A 330 21.26 -29.38 18.67
N HIS A 331 22.15 -30.33 18.99
CA HIS A 331 22.82 -31.22 18.05
C HIS A 331 21.88 -32.04 17.13
N THR A 332 20.64 -32.31 17.56
CA THR A 332 19.65 -33.07 16.78
C THR A 332 18.71 -32.20 15.95
N ALA A 333 18.80 -30.88 16.07
CA ALA A 333 17.94 -29.97 15.32
C ALA A 333 18.46 -29.81 13.88
N ASP A 334 17.57 -30.01 12.91
CA ASP A 334 17.85 -29.82 11.50
C ASP A 334 17.37 -28.44 11.05
N VAL A 335 18.31 -27.63 10.56
CA VAL A 335 18.07 -26.28 10.05
C VAL A 335 18.33 -26.30 8.55
N GLY A 336 17.24 -26.24 7.80
CA GLY A 336 17.20 -26.21 6.36
C GLY A 336 17.69 -24.92 5.73
N ALA A 337 17.68 -24.91 4.40
CA ALA A 337 18.07 -23.75 3.58
C ALA A 337 17.16 -22.54 3.82
N SER A 338 17.69 -21.35 3.51
CA SER A 338 16.96 -20.08 3.55
C SER A 338 16.27 -19.78 4.89
N THR A 339 16.90 -20.21 5.99
CA THR A 339 16.40 -19.98 7.36
C THR A 339 17.22 -18.89 8.04
N VAL A 340 16.53 -18.00 8.77
CA VAL A 340 17.15 -16.92 9.54
C VAL A 340 16.88 -17.15 11.02
N ILE A 341 17.92 -17.14 11.85
CA ILE A 341 17.82 -17.32 13.30
C ILE A 341 18.33 -16.06 14.00
N GLY A 342 17.41 -15.41 14.74
CA GLY A 342 17.67 -14.22 15.53
C GLY A 342 18.48 -14.45 16.82
N TYR A 343 18.76 -13.35 17.51
CA TYR A 343 19.59 -13.29 18.72
C TYR A 343 18.92 -13.92 19.93
N GLY A 344 19.68 -14.67 20.73
CA GLY A 344 19.19 -15.25 22.00
C GLY A 344 18.14 -16.36 21.83
N THR A 345 17.92 -16.84 20.61
CA THR A 345 16.96 -17.90 20.31
C THR A 345 17.48 -19.27 20.72
N LYS A 346 16.62 -20.09 21.32
CA LYS A 346 16.91 -21.45 21.79
C LYS A 346 16.09 -22.46 20.99
N ILE A 347 16.77 -23.45 20.39
CA ILE A 347 16.15 -24.50 19.60
C ILE A 347 16.32 -25.85 20.31
N GLY A 348 15.19 -26.50 20.62
CA GLY A 348 15.13 -27.81 21.27
C GLY A 348 15.56 -28.98 20.38
N ASN A 349 15.43 -30.19 20.92
CA ASN A 349 15.88 -31.42 20.26
C ASN A 349 14.94 -31.82 19.11
N GLY A 350 15.49 -32.30 17.99
CA GLY A 350 14.70 -32.87 16.89
C GLY A 350 13.82 -31.88 16.13
N GLY A 351 14.02 -30.58 16.32
CA GLY A 351 13.31 -29.54 15.57
C GLY A 351 13.72 -29.54 14.09
N LYS A 352 12.76 -29.31 13.20
CA LYS A 352 12.97 -29.23 11.75
C LYS A 352 12.48 -27.89 11.23
N ILE A 353 13.40 -27.04 10.76
CA ILE A 353 13.09 -25.67 10.36
C ILE A 353 13.52 -25.44 8.92
N TYR A 354 12.60 -25.06 8.03
CA TYR A 354 12.88 -24.83 6.60
C TYR A 354 12.26 -23.51 6.12
N ASN A 355 12.99 -22.74 5.31
CA ASN A 355 12.51 -21.51 4.67
C ASN A 355 11.76 -20.57 5.62
N SER A 356 12.22 -20.46 6.88
CA SER A 356 11.51 -19.74 7.94
C SER A 356 12.39 -18.64 8.52
N VAL A 357 11.76 -17.55 8.95
CA VAL A 357 12.43 -16.45 9.65
C VAL A 357 12.06 -16.53 11.12
N ILE A 358 13.05 -16.62 12.00
CA ILE A 358 12.87 -16.66 13.44
C ILE A 358 13.47 -15.41 14.07
N GLY A 359 12.63 -14.70 14.83
CA GLY A 359 12.95 -13.50 15.58
C GLY A 359 13.93 -13.70 16.73
N ASN A 360 14.10 -12.62 17.49
CA ASN A 360 15.01 -12.57 18.63
C ASN A 360 14.31 -13.05 19.90
N GLY A 361 15.05 -13.76 20.76
CA GLY A 361 14.58 -14.20 22.08
C GLY A 361 13.57 -15.35 22.05
N CYS A 362 13.47 -16.08 20.93
CA CYS A 362 12.46 -17.12 20.79
C CYS A 362 12.89 -18.42 21.48
N CYS A 363 11.92 -19.13 22.06
CA CYS A 363 12.12 -20.43 22.68
C CYS A 363 11.34 -21.48 21.90
N ILE A 364 12.04 -22.35 21.18
CA ILE A 364 11.46 -23.44 20.39
C ILE A 364 11.69 -24.76 21.12
N GLY A 365 10.60 -25.48 21.38
CA GLY A 365 10.58 -26.79 22.03
C GLY A 365 11.20 -27.92 21.20
N SER A 366 11.00 -29.15 21.68
CA SER A 366 11.47 -30.37 21.06
C SER A 366 10.46 -30.92 20.05
N ASN A 367 10.95 -31.57 18.99
CA ASN A 367 10.17 -32.19 17.92
C ASN A 367 9.21 -31.23 17.20
N VAL A 368 9.57 -29.95 17.08
CA VAL A 368 8.78 -28.93 16.40
C VAL A 368 9.09 -28.92 14.90
N VAL A 369 8.08 -28.76 14.05
CA VAL A 369 8.23 -28.61 12.60
C VAL A 369 7.79 -27.20 12.18
N ILE A 370 8.70 -26.45 11.57
CA ILE A 370 8.45 -25.07 11.10
C ILE A 370 8.82 -25.00 9.63
N GLN A 371 7.84 -24.67 8.78
CA GLN A 371 8.04 -24.59 7.33
C GLN A 371 7.41 -23.32 6.76
N GLY A 372 8.23 -22.49 6.10
CA GLY A 372 7.73 -21.31 5.38
C GLY A 372 7.08 -20.25 6.28
N SER A 373 7.44 -20.21 7.56
CA SER A 373 6.74 -19.41 8.57
C SER A 373 7.60 -18.24 9.07
N TYR A 374 6.92 -17.17 9.47
CA TYR A 374 7.52 -15.94 9.97
C TYR A 374 7.21 -15.82 11.46
N ILE A 375 8.22 -16.01 12.30
CA ILE A 375 8.10 -15.96 13.75
C ILE A 375 8.83 -14.71 14.22
N TRP A 376 8.13 -13.80 14.88
CA TRP A 376 8.71 -12.57 15.40
C TRP A 376 9.36 -12.77 16.77
N ASN A 377 9.54 -11.71 17.55
CA ASN A 377 10.37 -11.72 18.74
C ASN A 377 9.64 -12.25 19.98
N ASN A 378 10.40 -12.82 20.90
CA ASN A 378 9.93 -13.30 22.20
C ASN A 378 8.80 -14.35 22.12
N VAL A 379 8.75 -15.10 21.02
CA VAL A 379 7.75 -16.16 20.81
C VAL A 379 8.19 -17.44 21.52
N THR A 380 7.25 -18.09 22.20
CA THR A 380 7.46 -19.40 22.84
C THR A 380 6.64 -20.46 22.12
N ILE A 381 7.31 -21.45 21.54
CA ILE A 381 6.69 -22.62 20.90
C ILE A 381 7.04 -23.83 21.75
N GLU A 382 6.04 -24.47 22.32
CA GLU A 382 6.20 -25.68 23.15
C GLU A 382 6.42 -26.94 22.28
N ASP A 383 6.56 -28.10 22.93
CA ASP A 383 6.95 -29.34 22.27
C ASP A 383 5.88 -29.88 21.32
N GLY A 384 6.31 -30.51 20.22
CA GLY A 384 5.44 -31.22 19.28
C GLY A 384 4.54 -30.34 18.42
N CYS A 385 4.80 -29.03 18.33
CA CYS A 385 4.02 -28.12 17.49
C CYS A 385 4.37 -28.25 16.00
N GLU A 386 3.38 -28.01 15.15
CA GLU A 386 3.56 -27.97 13.70
C GLU A 386 3.07 -26.64 13.13
N ILE A 387 3.95 -25.91 12.44
CA ILE A 387 3.67 -24.56 11.93
C ILE A 387 4.04 -24.49 10.46
N ARG A 388 3.04 -24.30 9.60
CA ARG A 388 3.22 -24.20 8.15
C ARG A 388 2.69 -22.86 7.64
N ASN A 389 3.51 -22.12 6.90
CA ASN A 389 3.13 -20.88 6.21
C ASN A 389 2.31 -19.91 7.09
N ALA A 390 2.72 -19.73 8.34
CA ALA A 390 2.01 -18.89 9.31
C ALA A 390 2.86 -17.69 9.75
N ILE A 391 2.20 -16.60 10.12
CA ILE A 391 2.82 -15.41 10.70
C ILE A 391 2.47 -15.36 12.17
N VAL A 392 3.50 -15.33 13.01
CA VAL A 392 3.39 -15.35 14.48
C VAL A 392 4.02 -14.08 15.02
N CYS A 393 3.18 -13.17 15.54
CA CYS A 393 3.62 -11.87 16.04
C CYS A 393 4.34 -11.94 17.40
N ASP A 394 4.78 -10.78 17.91
CA ASP A 394 5.60 -10.72 19.12
C ASP A 394 4.83 -11.23 20.36
N GLY A 395 5.53 -11.96 21.23
CA GLY A 395 5.00 -12.40 22.53
C GLY A 395 3.97 -13.55 22.49
N VAL A 396 3.71 -14.14 21.31
CA VAL A 396 2.80 -15.27 21.17
C VAL A 396 3.33 -16.52 21.87
N LYS A 397 2.42 -17.29 22.47
CA LYS A 397 2.71 -18.58 23.10
C LYS A 397 1.90 -19.69 22.46
N VAL A 398 2.58 -20.59 21.77
CA VAL A 398 1.99 -21.79 21.18
C VAL A 398 2.20 -22.95 22.13
N ARG A 399 1.11 -23.49 22.67
CA ARG A 399 1.16 -24.61 23.62
C ARG A 399 1.43 -25.95 22.93
N ALA A 400 1.84 -26.94 23.73
CA ALA A 400 2.24 -28.25 23.23
C ALA A 400 1.14 -28.91 22.37
N GLY A 401 1.57 -29.54 21.27
CA GLY A 401 0.70 -30.27 20.34
C GLY A 401 -0.18 -29.40 19.42
N ALA A 402 -0.05 -28.08 19.45
CA ALA A 402 -0.81 -27.20 18.57
C ALA A 402 -0.36 -27.30 17.10
N VAL A 403 -1.32 -27.20 16.18
CA VAL A 403 -1.09 -27.26 14.73
C VAL A 403 -1.63 -25.98 14.09
N LEU A 404 -0.73 -25.23 13.45
CA LEU A 404 -1.08 -24.03 12.68
C LEU A 404 -1.12 -24.40 11.19
N GLN A 405 -2.32 -24.34 10.61
CA GLN A 405 -2.50 -24.57 9.18
C GLN A 405 -1.94 -23.40 8.35
N PRO A 406 -1.71 -23.61 7.04
CA PRO A 406 -1.23 -22.56 6.14
C PRO A 406 -2.11 -21.31 6.18
N GLY A 407 -1.46 -20.16 6.26
CA GLY A 407 -2.12 -18.88 6.17
C GLY A 407 -2.71 -18.31 7.45
N VAL A 408 -2.38 -18.92 8.59
CA VAL A 408 -2.76 -18.38 9.89
C VAL A 408 -1.92 -17.15 10.23
N VAL A 409 -2.59 -16.11 10.71
CA VAL A 409 -1.96 -14.90 11.25
C VAL A 409 -2.36 -14.77 12.72
N LEU A 410 -1.37 -14.90 13.61
CA LEU A 410 -1.54 -14.70 15.05
C LEU A 410 -1.05 -13.30 15.42
N SER A 411 -1.93 -12.45 15.96
CA SER A 411 -1.58 -11.12 16.48
C SER A 411 -0.73 -11.21 17.76
N PHE A 412 -0.39 -10.06 18.33
CA PHE A 412 0.50 -9.96 19.48
C PHE A 412 -0.09 -10.62 20.74
N SER A 413 0.79 -11.24 21.54
CA SER A 413 0.47 -11.83 22.85
C SER A 413 -0.65 -12.89 22.87
N VAL A 414 -1.06 -13.42 21.71
CA VAL A 414 -2.03 -14.51 21.60
C VAL A 414 -1.49 -15.79 22.23
N VAL A 415 -2.36 -16.56 22.88
CA VAL A 415 -2.03 -17.89 23.42
C VAL A 415 -2.88 -18.93 22.72
N VAL A 416 -2.24 -19.85 22.00
CA VAL A 416 -2.91 -20.99 21.35
C VAL A 416 -2.96 -22.14 22.34
N GLY A 417 -4.14 -22.71 22.58
CA GLY A 417 -4.35 -23.81 23.54
C GLY A 417 -3.63 -25.11 23.14
N ARG A 418 -3.58 -26.06 24.08
CA ARG A 418 -2.96 -27.38 23.86
C ARG A 418 -3.76 -28.21 22.87
N ASP A 419 -3.06 -28.94 22.00
CA ASP A 419 -3.66 -29.83 20.99
C ASP A 419 -4.72 -29.14 20.11
N PHE A 420 -4.65 -27.81 19.97
CA PHE A 420 -5.59 -27.03 19.18
C PHE A 420 -5.11 -26.89 17.73
N VAL A 421 -6.01 -27.11 16.78
CA VAL A 421 -5.74 -26.91 15.35
C VAL A 421 -6.37 -25.60 14.93
N VAL A 422 -5.54 -24.63 14.58
CA VAL A 422 -6.04 -23.36 14.02
C VAL A 422 -6.36 -23.59 12.53
N PRO A 423 -7.58 -23.28 12.06
CA PRO A 423 -7.95 -23.46 10.65
C PRO A 423 -7.08 -22.61 9.70
N ALA A 424 -6.93 -23.08 8.46
CA ALA A 424 -6.21 -22.35 7.42
C ALA A 424 -6.87 -21.00 7.18
N TYR A 425 -6.05 -19.98 6.86
CA TYR A 425 -6.54 -18.61 6.63
C TYR A 425 -7.42 -18.11 7.78
N SER A 426 -6.94 -18.22 9.01
CA SER A 426 -7.60 -17.62 10.18
C SER A 426 -6.78 -16.43 10.69
N LYS A 427 -7.45 -15.30 10.92
CA LYS A 427 -6.90 -14.14 11.62
C LYS A 427 -7.26 -14.27 13.09
N VAL A 428 -6.27 -14.32 13.97
CA VAL A 428 -6.48 -14.46 15.41
C VAL A 428 -5.95 -13.22 16.10
N SER A 429 -6.80 -12.55 16.89
CA SER A 429 -6.42 -11.37 17.64
C SER A 429 -6.96 -11.37 19.06
N LEU A 430 -6.28 -10.69 19.98
CA LEU A 430 -6.83 -10.38 21.31
C LEU A 430 -7.93 -9.31 21.24
N LEU A 431 -7.88 -8.45 20.22
CA LEU A 431 -8.88 -7.42 19.98
C LEU A 431 -10.07 -8.04 19.25
N GLN A 432 -11.28 -7.69 19.69
CA GLN A 432 -12.50 -8.00 18.95
C GLN A 432 -12.45 -7.33 17.57
N GLN A 433 -12.94 -8.03 16.55
CA GLN A 433 -13.06 -7.47 15.21
C GLN A 433 -13.95 -6.21 15.30
N PRO A 434 -13.49 -5.06 14.78
CA PRO A 434 -14.33 -3.87 14.73
C PRO A 434 -15.60 -4.20 13.93
N THR A 435 -16.76 -3.95 14.52
CA THR A 435 -18.09 -4.30 13.96
C THR A 435 -18.51 -3.38 12.82
N THR A 436 -17.87 -2.22 12.69
CA THR A 436 -17.92 -1.36 11.52
C THR A 436 -16.72 -1.73 10.66
N GLU A 437 -16.96 -2.36 9.52
CA GLU A 437 -16.02 -2.20 8.41
C GLU A 437 -16.05 -0.70 8.11
N ASP A 438 -15.05 0.02 8.60
CA ASP A 438 -14.93 1.46 8.42
C ASP A 438 -14.96 1.71 6.91
N SER A 439 -16.12 2.19 6.42
CA SER A 439 -16.19 3.13 5.32
C SER A 439 -14.99 4.07 5.45
N ASP A 440 -14.31 4.35 4.35
CA ASP A 440 -13.01 5.03 4.23
C ASP A 440 -12.85 6.40 4.95
N GLU A 441 -13.81 6.80 5.78
CA GLU A 441 -13.92 8.11 6.44
C GLU A 441 -13.59 8.14 7.94
N GLU A 442 -13.52 7.01 8.67
CA GLU A 442 -13.19 7.07 10.12
C GLU A 442 -12.22 5.96 10.55
N LEU A 443 -10.92 6.23 10.47
CA LEU A 443 -9.90 5.49 11.22
C LEU A 443 -9.80 6.09 12.63
N GLU A 444 -10.60 5.60 13.58
CA GLU A 444 -10.41 5.91 15.01
C GLU A 444 -9.13 5.25 15.52
N TYR A 445 -7.99 5.96 15.42
CA TYR A 445 -6.82 5.63 16.23
C TYR A 445 -7.12 6.03 17.67
N ALA A 446 -7.39 5.05 18.53
CA ALA A 446 -7.62 5.25 19.95
C ALA A 446 -6.35 5.74 20.68
N ASP A 447 -6.05 7.04 20.60
CA ASP A 447 -5.16 7.72 21.54
C ASP A 447 -5.94 8.02 22.84
N SER A 448 -6.15 6.97 23.66
CA SER A 448 -6.64 7.14 25.05
C SER A 448 -5.52 7.66 25.98
N SER A 449 -4.79 8.71 25.57
CA SER A 449 -3.81 9.35 26.44
C SER A 449 -3.57 10.83 26.14
N SER A 450 -4.64 11.65 26.09
CA SER A 450 -4.49 13.10 26.27
C SER A 450 -5.75 13.77 26.85
N GLY A 451 -5.63 14.20 28.13
CA GLY A 451 -6.41 15.19 28.93
C GLY A 451 -7.89 15.45 28.61
N THR A 452 -8.83 15.40 29.56
CA THR A 452 -8.87 16.16 30.82
C THR A 452 -9.67 15.44 31.89
N ALA A 453 -9.22 15.54 33.14
CA ALA A 453 -9.94 15.05 34.31
C ALA A 453 -11.23 15.84 34.55
N ASP A 454 -12.36 15.14 34.57
CA ASP A 454 -13.47 15.47 35.45
C ASP A 454 -14.05 14.19 36.05
N HIS A 455 -14.06 14.16 37.39
CA HIS A 455 -14.49 13.03 38.19
C HIS A 455 -16.01 12.95 38.34
N SER A 456 -16.56 11.76 38.05
CA SER A 456 -17.64 11.02 38.75
C SER A 456 -18.39 10.21 37.70
N SER A 457 -18.60 8.90 37.78
CA SER A 457 -18.77 7.98 38.90
C SER A 457 -18.78 6.57 38.31
N GLY A 458 -18.17 5.58 38.98
CA GLY A 458 -18.39 4.17 38.65
C GLY A 458 -17.12 3.35 38.52
N LEU A 459 -16.33 3.29 39.60
CA LEU A 459 -15.30 2.27 39.78
C LEU A 459 -16.02 0.91 39.89
N ASN A 460 -16.21 0.22 38.79
CA ASN A 460 -16.55 -1.20 38.79
C ASN A 460 -15.39 -1.94 38.14
N ASN A 461 -14.71 -2.72 38.97
CA ASN A 461 -13.72 -3.72 38.59
C ASN A 461 -14.13 -4.42 37.28
N LEU A 462 -13.39 -4.15 36.20
CA LEU A 462 -13.31 -5.09 35.08
C LEU A 462 -12.53 -6.29 35.59
N GLN A 463 -13.24 -7.17 36.31
CA GLN A 463 -12.89 -8.57 36.35
C GLN A 463 -12.76 -9.01 34.90
N ILE A 464 -11.53 -9.34 34.51
CA ILE A 464 -11.25 -10.18 33.35
C ILE A 464 -11.93 -11.51 33.64
N GLU A 465 -13.23 -11.59 33.37
CA GLU A 465 -13.97 -12.84 33.33
C GLU A 465 -13.43 -13.60 32.13
N SER A 466 -12.61 -14.60 32.43
CA SER A 466 -12.27 -15.73 31.57
C SER A 466 -13.56 -16.36 31.01
N LYS A 467 -14.04 -15.84 29.89
CA LYS A 467 -15.07 -16.47 29.07
C LYS A 467 -14.37 -17.13 27.89
N ALA A 468 -14.63 -18.44 27.79
CA ALA A 468 -14.06 -19.44 26.88
C ALA A 468 -13.34 -18.86 25.65
N SER A 469 -12.02 -19.03 25.58
CA SER A 469 -11.27 -18.76 24.37
C SER A 469 -11.62 -19.80 23.32
N GLU A 470 -11.94 -19.32 22.12
CA GLU A 470 -12.21 -20.14 20.93
C GLU A 470 -10.98 -20.96 20.49
N LEU A 471 -9.80 -20.69 21.07
CA LEU A 471 -8.52 -21.36 20.79
C LEU A 471 -8.23 -22.57 21.69
N GLY A 472 -9.26 -23.15 22.32
CA GLY A 472 -9.14 -24.36 23.14
C GLY A 472 -8.78 -24.10 24.62
N PRO A 473 -8.47 -25.16 25.40
CA PRO A 473 -8.18 -25.03 26.82
C PRO A 473 -6.89 -24.24 27.04
N ASP A 474 -6.94 -23.26 27.95
CA ASP A 474 -5.88 -22.27 28.24
C ASP A 474 -5.54 -21.30 27.08
N GLY A 475 -6.35 -21.27 26.02
CA GLY A 475 -6.22 -20.30 24.93
C GLY A 475 -6.60 -18.88 25.37
N ALA A 476 -6.04 -17.87 24.68
CA ALA A 476 -6.45 -16.48 24.80
C ALA A 476 -6.37 -15.82 23.42
N GLY A 477 -7.53 -15.41 22.89
CA GLY A 477 -7.69 -14.81 21.57
C GLY A 477 -9.07 -15.11 20.97
N TYR A 478 -9.51 -14.19 20.10
CA TYR A 478 -10.70 -14.29 19.27
C TYR A 478 -10.28 -14.61 17.84
N ILE A 479 -11.02 -15.51 17.18
CA ILE A 479 -10.85 -15.74 15.74
C ILE A 479 -11.77 -14.72 15.05
N TRP A 480 -11.21 -13.87 14.19
CA TRP A 480 -12.01 -12.95 13.40
C TRP A 480 -12.80 -13.75 12.36
N GLU A 481 -14.11 -13.55 12.29
CA GLU A 481 -14.96 -14.20 11.30
C GLU A 481 -14.67 -13.58 9.93
N ILE A 482 -14.42 -14.44 8.94
CA ILE A 482 -14.27 -14.06 7.54
C ILE A 482 -15.68 -13.72 7.06
N CYS A 483 -16.00 -12.44 6.97
CA CYS A 483 -17.25 -12.01 6.34
C CYS A 483 -17.01 -12.04 4.83
N ASP A 484 -17.91 -12.62 4.03
CA ASP A 484 -17.77 -12.68 2.56
C ASP A 484 -17.96 -11.28 1.92
N SER A 485 -17.12 -10.31 2.28
CA SER A 485 -16.97 -9.02 1.61
C SER A 485 -15.83 -9.13 0.58
N ALA A 486 -15.91 -8.36 -0.52
CA ALA A 486 -14.99 -8.45 -1.66
C ALA A 486 -13.49 -8.29 -1.29
N HIS A 487 -13.19 -7.66 -0.16
CA HIS A 487 -11.83 -7.48 0.39
C HIS A 487 -11.24 -8.78 0.97
N ASP A 488 -12.07 -9.73 1.41
CA ASP A 488 -11.61 -10.98 2.01
C ASP A 488 -11.24 -12.05 0.96
N GLU A 489 -11.75 -11.96 -0.28
CA GLU A 489 -11.25 -12.76 -1.41
C GLU A 489 -9.82 -12.33 -1.81
N GLU A 490 -9.53 -11.03 -1.79
CA GLU A 490 -8.18 -10.47 -1.99
C GLU A 490 -7.20 -10.96 -0.91
N TRP A 491 -7.68 -11.09 0.34
CA TRP A 491 -6.91 -11.66 1.44
C TRP A 491 -6.67 -13.17 1.30
N LYS A 492 -7.69 -13.98 0.97
CA LYS A 492 -7.51 -15.42 0.68
C LYS A 492 -6.47 -15.58 -0.43
N HIS A 493 -6.51 -14.74 -1.47
CA HIS A 493 -5.52 -14.75 -2.56
C HIS A 493 -4.10 -14.30 -2.14
N SER A 494 -3.99 -13.45 -1.13
CA SER A 494 -2.72 -12.99 -0.56
C SER A 494 -2.01 -14.05 0.30
N VAL A 495 -2.71 -15.10 0.71
CA VAL A 495 -2.19 -16.06 1.69
C VAL A 495 -2.11 -17.50 1.15
N VAL A 496 -2.89 -17.83 0.11
CA VAL A 496 -2.92 -19.18 -0.50
C VAL A 496 -1.60 -19.54 -1.21
N PRO A 497 -0.96 -20.68 -0.88
CA PRO A 497 0.11 -21.26 -1.71
C PRO A 497 -0.43 -21.59 -3.10
N ILE A 498 0.33 -21.26 -4.15
CA ILE A 498 -0.07 -21.51 -5.55
C ILE A 498 -0.43 -23.01 -5.71
N PRO A 499 -1.67 -23.35 -6.12
CA PRO A 499 -2.04 -24.74 -6.39
C PRO A 499 -1.10 -25.35 -7.44
N MET A 500 -0.65 -26.60 -7.25
CA MET A 500 0.28 -27.26 -8.18
C MET A 500 -0.26 -27.34 -9.61
N ASP A 501 -1.58 -27.40 -9.79
CA ASP A 501 -2.21 -27.41 -11.10
C ASP A 501 -1.96 -26.10 -11.87
N LYS A 502 -1.84 -24.96 -11.18
CA LYS A 502 -1.52 -23.65 -11.78
C LYS A 502 -0.03 -23.44 -12.05
N LEU A 503 0.85 -24.20 -11.38
CA LEU A 503 2.28 -24.23 -11.71
C LEU A 503 2.54 -25.02 -13.01
N ALA A 504 1.69 -26.00 -13.32
CA ALA A 504 1.74 -26.75 -14.57
C ALA A 504 1.38 -25.87 -15.78
N ASP A 505 0.35 -25.01 -15.68
CA ASP A 505 0.00 -24.07 -16.76
C ASP A 505 1.12 -23.04 -17.04
N ILE A 506 1.88 -22.66 -16.00
CA ILE A 506 3.03 -21.73 -16.12
C ILE A 506 4.25 -22.42 -16.75
N THR A 507 4.41 -23.73 -16.55
CA THR A 507 5.53 -24.50 -17.12
C THR A 507 5.23 -25.03 -18.52
N GLY A 508 3.96 -25.34 -18.82
CA GLY A 508 3.52 -25.71 -20.17
C GLY A 508 3.64 -24.59 -21.19
N ALA A 509 3.61 -23.31 -20.77
CA ALA A 509 3.84 -22.18 -21.65
C ALA A 509 5.32 -21.98 -22.07
N MET A 510 6.25 -22.83 -21.60
CA MET A 510 7.68 -22.74 -21.93
C MET A 510 8.20 -23.88 -22.83
N ASP A 511 7.40 -24.92 -23.10
CA ASP A 511 7.87 -26.16 -23.74
C ASP A 511 7.14 -26.53 -25.06
N ASP A 512 6.53 -25.59 -25.77
CA ASP A 512 6.02 -25.82 -27.14
C ASP A 512 6.64 -24.82 -28.15
N ASP A 513 7.92 -25.00 -28.42
CA ASP A 513 8.55 -24.59 -29.69
C ASP A 513 8.66 -25.86 -30.57
N ASP A 514 7.62 -26.17 -31.35
CA ASP A 514 7.75 -26.86 -32.65
C ASP A 514 6.43 -26.71 -33.45
N ILE A 515 6.61 -26.33 -34.72
CA ILE A 515 5.61 -25.82 -35.67
C ILE A 515 4.81 -26.96 -36.31
N GLU A 516 3.47 -26.84 -36.36
CA GLU A 516 2.68 -27.29 -37.52
C GLU A 516 1.65 -26.23 -37.90
N ASP A 517 1.79 -25.75 -39.14
CA ASP A 517 0.88 -24.86 -39.85
C ASP A 517 -0.51 -25.50 -40.00
N ASP A 518 -1.52 -24.90 -39.38
CA ASP A 518 -2.90 -24.94 -39.90
C ASP A 518 -3.59 -23.60 -39.59
N ILE A 519 -3.23 -22.61 -40.40
CA ILE A 519 -3.90 -21.31 -40.45
C ILE A 519 -5.27 -21.50 -41.11
N VAL A 520 -6.29 -21.81 -40.31
CA VAL A 520 -7.68 -21.55 -40.69
C VAL A 520 -7.99 -20.09 -40.43
N VAL A 521 -7.72 -19.25 -41.43
CA VAL A 521 -8.15 -17.85 -41.48
C VAL A 521 -9.69 -17.83 -41.49
N PRO A 522 -10.38 -17.23 -40.51
CA PRO A 522 -11.78 -16.85 -40.69
C PRO A 522 -11.83 -15.74 -41.74
N PRO A 523 -12.72 -15.81 -42.74
CA PRO A 523 -12.72 -14.86 -43.81
C PRO A 523 -13.13 -13.48 -43.28
N SER A 524 -12.36 -12.47 -43.69
CA SER A 524 -12.78 -11.08 -43.89
C SER A 524 -13.42 -10.36 -42.70
N GLY A 525 -12.72 -9.32 -42.25
CA GLY A 525 -13.22 -8.36 -41.28
C GLY A 525 -14.57 -7.77 -41.66
N GLU A 526 -15.47 -7.81 -40.70
CA GLU A 526 -16.49 -6.80 -40.54
C GLU A 526 -16.03 -5.93 -39.36
N LEU A 527 -15.51 -4.74 -39.69
CA LEU A 527 -15.67 -3.59 -38.83
C LEU A 527 -17.15 -3.53 -38.47
N LYS A 528 -17.51 -3.77 -37.21
CA LYS A 528 -18.79 -3.29 -36.70
C LYS A 528 -18.72 -1.78 -36.79
N SER A 529 -19.37 -1.23 -37.81
CA SER A 529 -19.65 0.19 -37.84
C SER A 529 -20.58 0.48 -36.66
N ASP A 530 -20.22 1.47 -35.85
CA ASP A 530 -21.08 2.09 -34.85
C ASP A 530 -22.27 2.78 -35.52
N THR A 531 -23.17 1.99 -36.10
CA THR A 531 -24.41 2.46 -36.74
C THR A 531 -25.66 1.80 -36.16
N ASP A 532 -25.53 0.92 -35.17
CA ASP A 532 -26.68 0.23 -34.56
C ASP A 532 -27.00 0.66 -33.11
N ILE A 533 -26.50 1.82 -32.66
CA ILE A 533 -26.94 2.47 -31.39
C ILE A 533 -27.71 3.77 -31.64
N ILE A 534 -27.98 4.15 -32.89
CA ILE A 534 -28.64 5.45 -33.19
C ILE A 534 -30.15 5.34 -33.43
N ASN A 535 -30.77 4.15 -33.36
CA ASN A 535 -32.21 4.01 -33.61
C ASN A 535 -32.99 3.32 -32.49
N THR A 536 -32.80 3.81 -31.26
CA THR A 536 -33.82 3.72 -30.21
C THR A 536 -33.85 5.05 -29.46
N ASP A 537 -35.05 5.64 -29.45
CA ASP A 537 -35.53 6.58 -28.43
C ASP A 537 -35.22 8.07 -28.59
N ALA A 538 -35.58 8.63 -29.75
CA ALA A 538 -35.97 10.04 -29.81
C ALA A 538 -37.36 10.33 -29.19
N ASN A 539 -38.02 9.32 -28.58
CA ASN A 539 -39.40 9.42 -28.10
C ASN A 539 -39.61 9.11 -26.60
N ASP A 540 -38.56 8.72 -25.86
CA ASP A 540 -38.64 8.46 -24.40
C ASP A 540 -38.10 9.62 -23.53
N SER A 541 -37.50 10.65 -24.14
CA SER A 541 -36.95 11.81 -23.42
C SER A 541 -37.99 12.55 -22.55
N TYR A 542 -39.27 12.53 -22.94
CA TYR A 542 -40.35 13.12 -22.15
C TYR A 542 -40.78 12.21 -20.98
N GLY A 543 -40.73 10.89 -21.16
CA GLY A 543 -41.04 9.92 -20.10
C GLY A 543 -39.97 9.85 -19.02
N ASP A 544 -38.69 9.95 -19.40
CA ASP A 544 -37.59 10.06 -18.45
C ASP A 544 -37.63 11.38 -17.67
N PHE A 545 -37.95 12.50 -18.34
CA PHE A 545 -38.18 13.79 -17.69
C PHE A 545 -39.33 13.74 -16.67
N GLU A 546 -40.49 13.16 -17.03
CA GLU A 546 -41.62 13.02 -16.11
C GLU A 546 -41.27 12.15 -14.89
N ARG A 547 -40.47 11.08 -15.09
CA ARG A 547 -40.02 10.21 -14.00
C ARG A 547 -39.08 10.93 -13.03
N GLU A 548 -38.08 11.65 -13.54
CA GLU A 548 -37.14 12.40 -12.70
C GLU A 548 -37.83 13.52 -11.91
N VAL A 549 -38.72 14.28 -12.57
CA VAL A 549 -39.49 15.34 -11.89
C VAL A 549 -40.41 14.76 -10.81
N GLU A 550 -40.97 13.58 -11.05
CA GLU A 550 -41.77 12.89 -10.04
C GLU A 550 -40.93 12.43 -8.85
N GLU A 551 -39.77 11.80 -9.08
CA GLU A 551 -38.87 11.33 -8.04
C GLU A 551 -38.38 12.48 -7.15
N GLU A 552 -38.01 13.61 -7.77
CA GLU A 552 -37.61 14.81 -7.05
C GLU A 552 -38.77 15.41 -6.23
N PHE A 553 -39.98 15.45 -6.81
CA PHE A 553 -41.18 15.91 -6.11
C PHE A 553 -41.54 15.00 -4.92
N LEU A 554 -41.44 13.69 -5.08
CA LEU A 554 -41.69 12.71 -4.00
C LEU A 554 -40.64 12.82 -2.90
N SER A 555 -39.35 12.90 -3.24
CA SER A 555 -38.29 13.12 -2.25
C SER A 555 -38.48 14.44 -1.50
N ALA A 556 -38.99 15.48 -2.15
CA ALA A 556 -39.26 16.75 -1.48
C ALA A 556 -40.41 16.66 -0.47
N VAL A 557 -41.47 15.91 -0.80
CA VAL A 557 -42.63 15.68 0.08
C VAL A 557 -42.25 14.80 1.27
N GLU A 558 -41.41 13.78 1.08
CA GLU A 558 -40.97 12.88 2.15
C GLU A 558 -40.00 13.55 3.14
N LYS A 559 -39.12 14.43 2.64
CA LYS A 559 -38.10 15.12 3.46
C LYS A 559 -38.55 16.47 4.04
N ASP A 560 -39.80 16.89 3.79
CA ASP A 560 -40.36 18.22 4.12
C ASP A 560 -39.42 19.35 3.66
N ASN A 561 -38.89 19.22 2.44
CA ASN A 561 -37.95 20.18 1.88
C ASN A 561 -38.66 21.49 1.56
N LYS A 562 -38.02 22.63 1.88
CA LYS A 562 -38.55 23.96 1.56
C LYS A 562 -38.69 24.13 0.04
N ALA A 563 -39.78 24.78 -0.39
CA ALA A 563 -40.05 25.10 -1.79
C ALA A 563 -38.89 25.85 -2.49
N ASP A 564 -38.08 26.59 -1.72
CA ASP A 564 -36.90 27.31 -2.21
C ASP A 564 -35.80 26.41 -2.78
N ILE A 565 -35.76 25.12 -2.41
CA ILE A 565 -34.78 24.14 -2.91
C ILE A 565 -35.35 23.37 -4.12
N VAL A 566 -36.65 23.05 -4.06
CA VAL A 566 -37.33 22.23 -5.07
C VAL A 566 -37.50 22.96 -6.40
N ILE A 567 -37.81 24.26 -6.35
CA ILE A 567 -38.05 25.06 -7.57
C ILE A 567 -36.77 25.18 -8.44
N PRO A 568 -35.57 25.47 -7.89
CA PRO A 568 -34.33 25.43 -8.67
C PRO A 568 -34.01 24.06 -9.27
N LEU A 569 -34.25 22.96 -8.54
CA LEU A 569 -33.98 21.60 -9.02
C LEU A 569 -34.84 21.25 -10.23
N ILE A 570 -36.15 21.47 -10.12
CA ILE A 570 -37.09 21.26 -11.24
C ILE A 570 -36.73 22.16 -12.44
N ASN A 571 -36.29 23.40 -12.18
CA ASN A 571 -35.79 24.26 -13.25
C ASN A 571 -34.49 23.76 -13.88
N SER A 572 -33.61 23.10 -13.12
CA SER A 572 -32.41 22.45 -13.62
C SER A 572 -32.77 21.30 -14.57
N HIS A 573 -33.70 20.42 -14.17
CA HIS A 573 -34.20 19.36 -15.06
C HIS A 573 -34.86 19.93 -16.32
N ARG A 574 -35.67 20.99 -16.20
CA ARG A 574 -36.26 21.66 -17.36
C ARG A 574 -35.19 22.14 -18.35
N LEU A 575 -34.09 22.69 -17.85
CA LEU A 575 -32.97 23.15 -18.69
C LEU A 575 -32.18 21.97 -19.28
N ALA A 576 -31.99 20.90 -18.52
CA ALA A 576 -31.28 19.69 -18.99
C ALA A 576 -32.02 18.99 -20.14
N TYR A 577 -33.35 18.88 -20.04
CA TYR A 577 -34.20 18.26 -21.05
C TYR A 577 -34.70 19.25 -22.12
N ASN A 578 -34.32 20.52 -22.04
CA ASN A 578 -34.74 21.59 -22.95
C ASN A 578 -36.28 21.67 -23.13
N MET A 579 -37.02 21.56 -22.03
CA MET A 579 -38.49 21.54 -22.02
C MET A 579 -39.10 22.93 -21.77
N ASP A 580 -40.31 23.14 -22.27
CA ASP A 580 -41.07 24.37 -22.04
C ASP A 580 -41.64 24.43 -20.60
N SER A 581 -41.92 25.63 -20.11
CA SER A 581 -42.50 25.81 -18.78
C SER A 581 -43.89 25.19 -18.62
N ALA A 582 -44.62 25.01 -19.74
CA ALA A 582 -45.92 24.37 -19.76
C ALA A 582 -45.81 22.86 -19.49
N ASP A 583 -44.81 22.22 -20.10
CA ASP A 583 -44.54 20.79 -19.96
C ASP A 583 -44.04 20.45 -18.55
N CYS A 584 -43.17 21.31 -18.00
CA CYS A 584 -42.72 21.22 -16.61
C CYS A 584 -43.90 21.36 -15.62
N ALA A 585 -44.82 22.30 -15.86
CA ALA A 585 -46.02 22.44 -15.04
C ALA A 585 -46.95 21.22 -15.17
N GLY A 586 -47.02 20.63 -16.36
CA GLY A 586 -47.73 19.38 -16.63
C GLY A 586 -47.17 18.21 -15.83
N ALA A 587 -45.85 18.01 -15.85
CA ALA A 587 -45.16 16.94 -15.11
C ALA A 587 -45.29 17.08 -13.59
N VAL A 588 -45.16 18.30 -13.06
CA VAL A 588 -45.37 18.57 -11.62
C VAL A 588 -46.83 18.33 -11.22
N PHE A 589 -47.78 18.78 -12.05
CA PHE A 589 -49.19 18.56 -11.81
C PHE A 589 -49.55 17.07 -11.86
N TYR A 590 -49.00 16.33 -12.82
CA TYR A 590 -49.15 14.89 -12.93
C TYR A 590 -48.60 14.17 -11.68
N SER A 591 -47.42 14.55 -11.22
CA SER A 591 -46.78 14.02 -10.01
C SER A 591 -47.62 14.28 -8.76
N MET A 592 -48.15 15.50 -8.61
CA MET A 592 -49.04 15.88 -7.51
C MET A 592 -50.34 15.07 -7.53
N MET A 593 -50.94 14.88 -8.71
CA MET A 593 -52.14 14.07 -8.88
C MET A 593 -51.88 12.59 -8.57
N ARG A 594 -50.74 12.05 -9.00
CA ARG A 594 -50.35 10.66 -8.73
C ARG A 594 -50.10 10.41 -7.25
N LEU A 595 -49.47 11.37 -6.55
CA LEU A 595 -49.34 11.35 -5.10
C LEU A 595 -50.71 11.35 -4.39
N ALA A 596 -51.63 12.23 -4.83
CA ALA A 596 -52.97 12.30 -4.26
C ALA A 596 -53.78 10.99 -4.46
N VAL A 597 -53.55 10.27 -5.56
CA VAL A 597 -54.14 8.95 -5.81
C VAL A 597 -53.49 7.85 -4.95
N LYS A 598 -52.17 7.90 -4.77
CA LYS A 598 -51.41 6.93 -3.95
C LYS A 598 -51.63 7.10 -2.44
N SER A 599 -52.04 8.29 -2.00
CA SER A 599 -52.37 8.60 -0.60
C SER A 599 -53.88 8.70 -0.39
N PRO A 600 -54.67 7.61 -0.45
CA PRO A 600 -56.06 7.68 -0.05
C PRO A 600 -56.12 7.99 1.45
N HIS A 601 -56.78 9.09 1.81
CA HIS A 601 -56.99 9.46 3.20
C HIS A 601 -57.52 8.27 4.02
N ASN A 602 -56.75 7.84 5.04
CA ASN A 602 -57.29 7.18 6.22
C ASN A 602 -58.23 8.18 6.92
N PHE A 603 -59.49 8.20 6.51
CA PHE A 603 -60.57 8.75 7.33
C PHE A 603 -60.81 7.77 8.49
N CYS A 604 -60.12 8.00 9.62
CA CYS A 604 -60.66 7.61 10.92
C CYS A 604 -61.80 8.58 11.27
N TYR A 605 -63.01 8.04 11.38
CA TYR A 605 -64.08 8.60 12.21
C TYR A 605 -63.87 8.24 13.67
#